data_AF-A0A2M7FGW8-F1
#
_entry.id   AF-A0A2M7FGW8-F1
#
_cell.length_a   1.000
_cell.length_b   1.000
_cell.length_c   1.000
_cell.angle_alpha   90.00
_cell.angle_beta   90.00
_cell.angle_gamma   90.00
#
_symmetry.space_group_name_H-M   'P 1'
#
loop_
_entity.id
_entity.type
_entity.pdbx_description
1 polymer ?
#
loop_
_entity_poly.entity_id
_entity_poly.type
_entity_poly.pdbx_seq_one_letter_code
_entity_poly.pdbx_strand_id
1 'polypeptide(L)'
;MALRLRRVGGRWLQTLKGGGQVRGGLHQRNEWEAPVASARLDFSVLELSVLKEYFPQSLRKKLKPVFVTDFYRTSRMVEYQGAVIEVCMDHGEVKTSQRSAPICEV
;
A
#
# COMPACT_ATOMS: atom_id res chain seq x y z
N MET A 1 -10.32 -1.24 -3.23
CA MET A 1 -9.67 -0.22 -2.38
C MET A 1 -8.82 -0.92 -1.33
N ALA A 2 -7.68 -0.36 -0.94
CA ALA A 2 -6.85 -0.84 0.17
C ALA A 2 -6.24 0.32 0.96
N LEU A 3 -6.17 0.19 2.29
CA LEU A 3 -5.47 1.12 3.19
C LEU A 3 -4.34 0.36 3.88
N ARG A 4 -3.13 0.92 3.87
CA ARG A 4 -1.94 0.26 4.39
C ARG A 4 -1.08 1.24 5.17
N LEU A 5 -0.52 0.76 6.29
CA LEU A 5 0.67 1.35 6.91
C LEU A 5 1.88 0.51 6.52
N ARG A 6 2.93 1.16 6.01
CA ARG A 6 4.19 0.51 5.63
C ARG A 6 5.32 1.09 6.48
N ARG A 7 6.14 0.21 7.06
CA ARG A 7 7.41 0.59 7.66
C ARG A 7 8.53 0.36 6.65
N VAL A 8 9.32 1.38 6.35
CA VAL A 8 10.48 1.28 5.43
C VAL A 8 11.56 2.25 5.86
N GLY A 9 12.82 1.80 5.95
CA GLY A 9 13.95 2.64 6.37
C GLY A 9 13.72 3.33 7.73
N GLY A 10 13.01 2.67 8.64
CA GLY A 10 12.64 3.23 9.96
C GLY A 10 11.47 4.22 9.95
N ARG A 11 10.93 4.59 8.79
CA ARG A 11 9.81 5.54 8.63
C ARG A 11 8.49 4.80 8.43
N TRP A 12 7.39 5.48 8.75
CA TRP A 12 6.04 5.00 8.49
C TRP A 12 5.40 5.79 7.35
N LEU A 13 4.79 5.07 6.42
CA LEU A 13 4.01 5.62 5.31
C LEU A 13 2.59 5.09 5.39
N GLN A 14 1.59 5.95 5.19
CA GLN A 14 0.21 5.55 5.01
C GLN A 14 -0.14 5.67 3.53
N THR A 15 -0.65 4.58 2.96
CA THR A 15 -1.05 4.52 1.55
C THR A 15 -2.54 4.17 1.46
N LEU A 16 -3.31 4.98 0.74
CA LEU A 16 -4.64 4.62 0.26
C LEU A 16 -4.56 4.32 -1.24
N LYS A 17 -5.10 3.17 -1.65
CA LYS A 17 -5.23 2.77 -3.05
C LYS A 17 -6.72 2.63 -3.38
N GLY A 18 -7.21 3.39 -4.36
CA GLY A 18 -8.63 3.49 -4.70
C GLY A 18 -8.86 3.74 -6.19
N GLY A 19 -10.09 3.50 -6.64
CA GLY A 19 -10.46 3.59 -8.06
C GLY A 19 -9.61 2.70 -8.98
N GLY A 20 -9.66 2.99 -10.28
CA GLY A 20 -8.80 2.36 -11.27
C GLY A 20 -9.31 1.07 -11.89
N GLN A 21 -8.44 0.45 -12.69
CA GLN A 21 -8.72 -0.75 -13.47
C GLN A 21 -7.57 -1.76 -13.33
N VAL A 22 -7.89 -3.05 -13.47
CA VAL A 22 -6.91 -4.12 -13.53
C VAL A 22 -7.13 -4.90 -14.82
N ARG A 23 -6.09 -5.03 -15.65
CA ARG A 23 -6.14 -5.80 -16.89
C ARG A 23 -4.88 -6.60 -17.07
N GLY A 24 -4.97 -7.92 -16.97
CA GLY A 24 -3.85 -8.85 -17.26
C GLY A 24 -2.58 -8.59 -16.44
N GLY A 25 -2.70 -8.26 -15.15
CA GLY A 25 -1.57 -7.92 -14.28
C GLY A 25 -1.17 -6.44 -14.29
N LEU A 26 -1.65 -5.65 -15.25
CA LEU A 26 -1.48 -4.21 -15.24
C LEU A 26 -2.47 -3.57 -14.26
N HIS A 27 -1.94 -2.93 -13.22
CA HIS A 27 -2.72 -2.18 -12.24
C HIS A 27 -2.60 -0.68 -12.51
N GLN A 28 -3.69 -0.04 -12.91
CA GLN A 28 -3.76 1.42 -12.99
C GLN A 28 -4.77 1.90 -11.96
N ARG A 29 -4.30 2.56 -10.89
CA ARG A 29 -5.14 3.00 -9.76
C ARG A 29 -4.65 4.31 -9.18
N ASN A 30 -5.56 5.03 -8.53
CA ASN A 30 -5.16 6.20 -7.76
C ASN A 30 -4.49 5.75 -6.47
N GLU A 31 -3.41 6.43 -6.12
CA GLU A 31 -2.61 6.15 -4.94
C GLU A 31 -2.30 7.47 -4.23
N TRP A 32 -2.68 7.54 -2.95
CA TRP A 32 -2.36 8.66 -2.06
C TRP A 32 -1.44 8.13 -0.97
N GLU A 33 -0.20 8.60 -0.96
CA GLU A 33 0.82 8.18 0.01
C GLU A 33 1.37 9.39 0.76
N ALA A 34 1.44 9.27 2.08
CA ALA A 34 2.00 10.30 2.95
C ALA A 34 2.74 9.69 4.15
N PRO A 35 3.80 10.34 4.65
CA PRO A 35 4.46 9.93 5.89
C PRO A 35 3.55 10.13 7.10
N VAL A 36 3.68 9.26 8.09
CA VAL A 36 3.00 9.37 9.38
C VAL A 36 3.98 9.16 10.53
N ALA A 37 3.67 9.69 11.70
CA ALA A 37 4.59 9.68 12.83
C ALA A 37 4.83 8.28 13.44
N SER A 38 3.90 7.33 13.25
CA SER A 38 3.96 6.04 13.93
C SER A 38 3.14 4.96 13.20
N ALA A 39 3.10 3.75 13.78
CA ALA A 39 2.24 2.65 13.35
C ALA A 39 0.74 2.87 13.63
N ARG A 40 0.22 4.08 13.39
CA ARG A 40 -1.17 4.46 13.59
C ARG A 40 -1.70 5.18 12.36
N LEU A 41 -2.96 4.90 12.02
CA LEU A 41 -3.62 5.59 10.93
C LEU A 41 -3.77 7.07 11.28
N ASP A 42 -3.41 7.93 10.33
CA ASP A 42 -3.61 9.35 10.41
C ASP A 42 -4.47 9.78 9.23
N PHE A 43 -5.74 10.07 9.49
CA PHE A 43 -6.65 10.50 8.43
C PHE A 43 -6.42 11.94 8.00
N SER A 44 -5.67 12.75 8.75
CA SER A 44 -5.44 14.15 8.41
C SER A 44 -4.53 14.32 7.18
N VAL A 45 -3.77 13.29 6.82
CA VAL A 45 -2.87 13.29 5.65
C VAL A 45 -3.58 13.11 4.31
N LEU A 46 -4.89 12.83 4.32
CA LEU A 46 -5.70 12.67 3.13
C LEU A 46 -6.57 13.90 2.91
N GLU A 47 -6.78 14.28 1.64
CA GLU A 47 -7.70 15.36 1.30
C GLU A 47 -9.13 15.07 1.76
N LEU A 48 -9.89 16.12 2.08
CA LEU A 48 -11.27 16.02 2.59
C LEU A 48 -12.21 15.29 1.64
N SER A 49 -12.03 15.46 0.32
CA SER A 49 -12.79 14.76 -0.73
C SER A 49 -12.59 13.25 -0.64
N VAL A 50 -11.32 12.81 -0.65
CA VAL A 50 -10.89 11.40 -0.53
C VAL A 50 -11.39 10.80 0.78
N LEU A 51 -11.26 11.53 1.88
CA LEU A 51 -11.75 11.09 3.19
C LEU A 51 -13.26 10.86 3.24
N LYS A 52 -14.04 11.75 2.62
CA LYS A 52 -15.51 11.62 2.59
C LYS A 52 -15.97 10.47 1.71
N GLU A 53 -15.28 10.27 0.58
CA GLU A 53 -15.57 9.18 -0.36
C GLU A 53 -15.27 7.81 0.26
N TYR A 54 -14.07 7.64 0.84
CA TYR A 54 -13.58 6.31 1.23
C TYR A 54 -13.72 6.00 2.72
N PHE A 55 -13.75 7.02 3.60
CA PHE A 55 -13.71 6.84 5.05
C PHE A 55 -14.72 7.73 5.77
N PRO A 56 -16.03 7.42 5.69
CA PRO A 56 -17.01 8.07 6.55
C PRO A 56 -16.63 7.89 8.03
N GLN A 57 -16.97 8.85 8.88
CA GLN A 57 -16.49 8.90 10.28
C GLN A 57 -16.88 7.63 11.08
N SER A 58 -18.02 7.03 10.78
CA SER A 58 -18.48 5.77 11.37
C SER A 58 -17.60 4.56 11.03
N LEU A 59 -16.96 4.56 9.86
CA LEU A 59 -16.05 3.50 9.42
C LEU A 59 -14.68 3.65 10.08
N ARG A 60 -14.16 4.88 10.20
CA ARG A 60 -12.82 5.14 10.77
C ARG A 60 -12.61 4.50 12.14
N LYS A 61 -13.63 4.57 13.00
CA LYS A 61 -13.61 4.00 14.35
C LYS A 61 -13.62 2.47 14.40
N LYS A 62 -13.95 1.81 13.29
CA LYS A 62 -14.06 0.35 13.19
C LYS A 62 -12.86 -0.30 12.51
N LEU A 63 -11.94 0.49 11.95
CA LEU A 63 -10.79 -0.06 11.26
C LEU A 63 -9.85 -0.76 12.24
N LYS A 64 -9.43 -1.96 11.84
CA LYS A 64 -8.46 -2.78 12.55
C LYS A 64 -7.54 -3.44 11.52
N PRO A 65 -6.29 -3.78 11.89
CA PRO A 65 -5.42 -4.56 11.02
C PRO A 65 -6.10 -5.89 10.64
N VAL A 66 -6.00 -6.27 9.36
CA VAL A 66 -6.60 -7.52 8.83
C VAL A 66 -5.51 -8.54 8.48
N PHE A 67 -4.40 -8.08 7.92
CA PHE A 67 -3.24 -8.90 7.58
C PHE A 67 -1.98 -8.02 7.52
N VAL A 68 -0.82 -8.66 7.47
CA VAL A 68 0.50 -8.05 7.30
C VAL A 68 1.18 -8.69 6.10
N THR A 69 1.80 -7.87 5.24
CA THR A 69 2.78 -8.32 4.25
C THR A 69 4.17 -7.99 4.78
N ASP A 70 5.03 -9.00 4.91
CA ASP A 70 6.36 -8.90 5.49
C ASP A 70 7.36 -9.54 4.52
N PHE A 71 8.12 -8.69 3.82
CA PHE A 71 8.96 -9.13 2.71
C PHE A 71 10.15 -8.20 2.51
N TYR A 72 11.17 -8.74 1.86
CA TYR A 72 12.29 -7.98 1.33
C TYR A 72 12.01 -7.60 -0.12
N ARG A 73 12.22 -6.31 -0.43
CA ARG A 73 12.14 -5.79 -1.80
C ARG A 73 13.52 -5.45 -2.31
N THR A 74 13.86 -5.97 -3.48
CA THR A 74 15.01 -5.49 -4.26
C THR A 74 14.49 -4.68 -5.44
N SER A 75 14.82 -3.38 -5.48
CA SER A 75 14.44 -2.50 -6.59
C SER A 75 15.61 -2.24 -7.53
N ARG A 76 15.33 -2.09 -8.83
CA ARG A 76 16.25 -1.58 -9.85
C ARG A 76 15.51 -0.63 -10.80
N MET A 77 16.12 0.50 -11.13
CA MET A 77 15.65 1.36 -12.21
C MET A 77 16.20 0.86 -13.54
N VAL A 78 15.34 0.74 -14.55
CA VAL A 78 15.72 0.41 -15.93
C VAL A 78 15.13 1.45 -16.88
N GLU A 79 15.87 1.74 -17.94
CA GLU A 79 15.40 2.59 -19.03
C GLU A 79 15.01 1.72 -20.22
N TYR A 80 13.82 1.94 -20.77
CA TYR A 80 13.35 1.21 -21.94
C TYR A 80 12.48 2.12 -22.80
N GLN A 81 12.88 2.32 -24.06
CA GLN A 81 12.14 3.12 -25.05
C GLN A 81 11.75 4.52 -24.53
N GLY A 82 12.64 5.16 -23.76
CA GLY A 82 12.41 6.49 -23.17
C GLY A 82 11.57 6.50 -21.89
N ALA A 83 11.07 5.35 -21.44
CA ALA A 83 10.44 5.20 -20.13
C ALA A 83 11.48 4.85 -19.05
N VAL A 84 11.25 5.36 -17.85
CA VAL A 84 11.97 4.99 -16.64
C VAL A 84 11.08 4.06 -15.83
N ILE A 85 11.53 2.82 -15.60
CA ILE A 85 10.75 1.74 -15.00
C ILE A 85 11.45 1.27 -13.72
N GLU A 86 10.73 1.22 -12.60
CA GLU A 86 11.19 0.52 -11.40
C GLU A 86 10.77 -0.95 -11.47
N VAL A 87 11.75 -1.85 -11.51
CA VAL A 87 11.54 -3.29 -11.38
C VAL A 87 11.77 -3.68 -9.92
N CYS A 88 10.81 -4.36 -9.32
CA CYS A 88 10.85 -4.78 -7.91
C CYS A 88 10.74 -6.30 -7.84
N MET A 89 11.69 -6.97 -7.17
CA MET A 89 11.52 -8.37 -6.78
C MET A 89 11.16 -8.43 -5.30
N ASP A 90 10.03 -9.04 -4.99
CA ASP A 90 9.52 -9.18 -3.62
C ASP A 90 9.57 -10.64 -3.18
N HIS A 91 10.18 -10.88 -2.02
CA HIS A 91 10.26 -12.21 -1.42
C HIS A 91 9.98 -12.15 0.09
N GLY A 92 8.97 -12.89 0.54
CA GLY A 92 8.55 -12.93 1.92
C GLY A 92 7.21 -13.64 2.10
N GLU A 93 6.32 -13.07 2.91
CA GLU A 93 5.02 -13.66 3.21
C GLU A 93 3.90 -12.64 3.38
N VAL A 94 2.67 -13.09 3.14
CA VAL A 94 1.45 -12.45 3.63
C VAL A 94 0.90 -13.30 4.77
N LYS A 95 0.58 -12.67 5.90
CA LYS A 95 0.12 -13.35 7.12
C LYS A 95 -1.07 -12.67 7.77
N THR A 96 -1.95 -13.47 8.33
CA THR A 96 -2.98 -13.07 9.30
C THR A 96 -2.60 -13.62 10.68
N SER A 97 -3.48 -13.49 11.67
CA SER A 97 -3.29 -14.14 12.97
C SER A 97 -3.39 -15.68 12.90
N GLN A 98 -3.87 -16.26 11.80
CA GLN A 98 -4.19 -17.69 11.69
C GLN A 98 -3.50 -18.42 10.54
N ARG A 99 -3.13 -17.70 9.47
CA ARG A 99 -2.60 -18.30 8.23
C ARG A 99 -1.51 -17.42 7.63
N SER A 100 -0.60 -18.05 6.89
CA SER A 100 0.36 -17.36 6.03
C SER A 100 0.47 -18.03 4.66
N ALA A 101 0.96 -17.27 3.68
CA ALA A 101 1.29 -17.74 2.35
C ALA A 101 2.55 -17.01 1.83
N PRO A 102 3.40 -17.66 1.02
CA PRO A 102 4.60 -17.04 0.48
C PRO A 102 4.27 -15.92 -0.52
N ILE A 103 5.12 -14.90 -0.55
CA ILE A 103 5.22 -13.89 -1.60
C ILE A 103 6.53 -14.15 -2.35
N CYS A 104 6.43 -14.31 -3.67
CA CYS A 104 7.57 -14.42 -4.58
C CYS A 104 7.10 -13.87 -5.93
N GLU A 105 7.30 -12.58 -6.14
CA GLU A 105 6.75 -11.84 -7.29
C GLU A 105 7.75 -10.83 -7.85
N VAL A 106 7.51 -10.45 -9.11
CA VAL A 106 8.25 -9.42 -9.88
C VAL A 106 7.25 -8.42 -10.44
#